data_AF-A0A7S3LWR1-F1
#
_entry.id   AF-A0A7S3LWR1-F1
#
_cell.length_a   1.000
_cell.length_b   1.000
_cell.length_c   1.000
_cell.angle_alpha   90.00
_cell.angle_beta   90.00
_cell.angle_gamma   90.00
#
_symmetry.space_group_name_H-M   'P 1'
#
loop_
_entity.id
_entity.type
_entity.pdbx_description
1 polymer ?
#
loop_
_entity_poly.entity_id
_entity_poly.type
_entity_poly.pdbx_seq_one_letter_code
_entity_poly.pdbx_strand_id
1 'polypeptide(L)'
;GRGRESNVEEELDEVIEEDEGEGGGEVETSTLERLINQRDQLSEKERLERAVAYVKDAESARNVIVIRKGRNTMRVYRSLTSMPYNFFIVVVLAVHLIVVGRIEPPSFADLNSSAYRQPLSTPLPFLLSRYGMAASIECACLLIYLIDIMLKVYIRGDARWMKHSQRSPVVIVITLLSLLDIIANLFFVF
;
A
#
# COMPACT_ATOMS: atom_id res chain seq x y z
N GLY A 1 18.86 14.52 -4.28
CA GLY A 1 17.78 14.28 -5.26
C GLY A 1 16.46 14.87 -4.80
N ARG A 2 15.87 14.40 -3.69
CA ARG A 2 14.57 14.85 -3.17
C ARG A 2 14.48 16.35 -2.85
N GLY A 3 15.52 16.95 -2.27
CA GLY A 3 15.52 18.36 -1.88
C GLY A 3 15.87 19.34 -3.00
N ARG A 4 16.09 18.89 -4.24
CA ARG A 4 16.52 19.78 -5.34
C ARG A 4 15.38 20.21 -6.27
N GLU A 5 14.22 19.57 -6.14
CA GLU A 5 13.02 19.85 -6.97
C GLU A 5 11.94 20.56 -6.17
N SER A 6 11.81 20.28 -4.87
CA SER A 6 11.00 21.13 -3.97
C SER A 6 11.59 22.54 -3.89
N ASN A 7 12.92 22.64 -3.78
CA ASN A 7 13.64 23.91 -3.80
C ASN A 7 13.42 24.67 -5.11
N VAL A 8 13.21 23.98 -6.24
CA VAL A 8 13.01 24.62 -7.55
C VAL A 8 11.58 25.09 -7.74
N GLU A 9 10.57 24.37 -7.22
CA GLU A 9 9.18 24.87 -7.21
C GLU A 9 9.04 26.06 -6.25
N GLU A 10 9.68 25.99 -5.08
CA GLU A 10 9.71 27.04 -4.06
C GLU A 10 10.50 28.28 -4.51
N GLU A 11 11.69 28.11 -5.11
CA GLU A 11 12.48 29.20 -5.73
C GLU A 11 11.74 29.84 -6.92
N LEU A 12 10.97 29.07 -7.71
CA LEU A 12 10.22 29.64 -8.83
C LEU A 12 9.06 30.51 -8.34
N ASP A 13 8.37 30.08 -7.29
CA ASP A 13 7.26 30.84 -6.69
C ASP A 13 7.80 32.10 -5.98
N GLU A 14 8.97 32.04 -5.34
CA GLU A 14 9.63 33.19 -4.70
C GLU A 14 10.12 34.24 -5.70
N VAL A 15 10.75 33.83 -6.81
CA VAL A 15 11.22 34.75 -7.87
C VAL A 15 10.05 35.41 -8.62
N ILE A 16 8.91 34.73 -8.74
CA ILE A 16 7.70 35.30 -9.37
C ILE A 16 7.05 36.36 -8.45
N GLU A 17 7.20 36.24 -7.13
CA GLU A 17 6.71 37.26 -6.17
C GLU A 17 7.65 38.47 -6.06
N GLU A 18 8.96 38.32 -6.29
CA GLU A 18 9.94 39.42 -6.22
C GLU A 18 9.93 40.36 -7.45
N ASP A 19 9.48 39.90 -8.63
CA ASP A 19 9.45 40.68 -9.89
C ASP A 19 8.35 41.78 -9.91
N GLU A 20 7.54 41.91 -8.84
CA GLU A 20 6.62 43.07 -8.67
C GLU A 20 7.31 44.32 -8.08
N GLY A 21 8.58 44.25 -7.67
CA GLY A 21 9.30 45.35 -7.04
C GLY A 21 10.78 45.52 -7.46
N GLU A 22 11.04 46.57 -8.25
CA GLU A 22 12.36 47.20 -8.50
C GLU A 22 13.46 46.38 -9.21
N GLY A 23 13.56 46.58 -10.53
CA GLY A 23 14.81 47.08 -11.15
C GLY A 23 16.07 46.20 -11.12
N GLY A 24 15.98 44.91 -11.49
CA GLY A 24 17.12 43.97 -11.60
C GLY A 24 17.18 43.14 -12.92
N GLY A 25 16.59 43.62 -14.01
CA GLY A 25 16.04 42.79 -15.11
C GLY A 25 16.93 41.90 -16.02
N GLU A 26 18.26 41.80 -15.86
CA GLU A 26 19.10 40.96 -16.75
C GLU A 26 19.61 39.66 -16.10
N VAL A 27 19.71 39.60 -14.79
CA VAL A 27 20.21 38.40 -14.07
C VAL A 27 19.05 37.46 -13.69
N GLU A 28 17.90 38.02 -13.31
CA GLU A 28 16.69 37.28 -12.94
C GLU A 28 16.03 36.58 -14.13
N THR A 29 15.98 37.25 -15.30
CA THR A 29 15.40 36.66 -16.52
C THR A 29 16.14 35.39 -16.97
N SER A 30 17.48 35.38 -16.87
CA SER A 30 18.29 34.21 -17.18
C SER A 30 18.12 33.05 -16.17
N THR A 31 17.76 33.36 -14.93
CA THR A 31 17.54 32.38 -13.86
C THR A 31 16.13 31.80 -13.98
N LEU A 32 15.13 32.65 -14.21
CA LEU A 32 13.75 32.27 -14.47
C LEU A 32 13.65 31.35 -15.70
N GLU A 33 14.34 31.70 -16.80
CA GLU A 33 14.34 30.89 -18.02
C GLU A 33 14.97 29.50 -17.80
N ARG A 34 16.03 29.41 -16.97
CA ARG A 34 16.61 28.13 -16.57
C ARG A 34 15.65 27.29 -15.74
N LEU A 35 14.95 27.89 -14.78
CA LEU A 35 14.01 27.17 -13.91
C LEU A 35 12.77 26.70 -14.69
N ILE A 36 12.26 27.51 -15.63
CA ILE A 36 11.17 27.11 -16.55
C ILE A 36 11.61 25.92 -17.41
N ASN A 37 12.79 26.01 -18.03
CA ASN A 37 13.31 24.93 -18.87
C ASN A 37 13.57 23.65 -18.06
N GLN A 38 14.01 23.79 -16.80
CA GLN A 38 14.16 22.66 -15.88
C GLN A 38 12.81 22.05 -15.48
N ARG A 39 11.78 22.85 -15.23
CA ARG A 39 10.41 22.40 -14.97
C ARG A 39 9.85 21.64 -16.18
N ASP A 40 10.02 22.16 -17.39
CA ASP A 40 9.51 21.54 -18.60
C ASP A 40 10.18 20.18 -18.88
N GLN A 41 11.50 20.09 -18.66
CA GLN A 41 12.21 18.81 -18.74
C GLN A 41 11.75 17.80 -17.68
N LEU A 42 11.42 18.25 -16.47
CA LEU A 42 10.87 17.39 -15.42
C LEU A 42 9.46 16.89 -15.77
N SER A 43 8.63 17.78 -16.30
CA SER A 43 7.28 17.46 -16.81
C SER A 43 7.33 16.42 -17.94
N GLU A 44 8.26 16.58 -18.88
CA GLU A 44 8.45 15.62 -19.98
C GLU A 44 8.89 14.24 -19.48
N LYS A 45 9.85 14.19 -18.54
CA LYS A 45 10.28 12.92 -17.91
C LYS A 45 9.12 12.22 -17.19
N GLU A 46 8.29 12.94 -16.45
CA GLU A 46 7.12 12.34 -15.79
C GLU A 46 6.11 11.77 -16.79
N ARG A 47 5.91 12.43 -17.94
CA ARG A 47 5.03 11.94 -19.01
C ARG A 47 5.59 10.68 -19.65
N LEU A 48 6.90 10.62 -19.89
CA LEU A 48 7.58 9.44 -20.41
C LEU A 48 7.45 8.25 -19.45
N GLU A 49 7.69 8.45 -18.15
CA GLU A 49 7.55 7.39 -17.15
C GLU A 49 6.12 6.83 -17.07
N ARG A 50 5.10 7.70 -17.17
CA ARG A 50 3.69 7.29 -17.24
C ARG A 50 3.40 6.47 -18.50
N ALA A 51 3.91 6.91 -19.64
CA ALA A 51 3.71 6.21 -20.91
C ALA A 51 4.28 4.78 -20.84
N VAL A 52 5.50 4.62 -20.32
CA VAL A 52 6.13 3.30 -20.13
C VAL A 52 5.31 2.42 -19.19
N ALA A 53 4.80 2.98 -18.09
CA ALA A 53 3.95 2.25 -17.15
C ALA A 53 2.67 1.72 -17.82
N TYR A 54 2.01 2.54 -18.65
CA TYR A 54 0.80 2.13 -19.37
C TYR A 54 1.05 1.04 -20.41
N VAL A 55 2.17 1.11 -21.15
CA VAL A 55 2.54 0.05 -22.11
C VAL A 55 2.77 -1.26 -21.38
N LYS A 56 3.48 -1.23 -20.25
CA LYS A 56 3.74 -2.42 -19.44
C LYS A 56 2.47 -3.02 -18.83
N ASP A 57 1.50 -2.18 -18.48
CA ASP A 57 0.20 -2.63 -17.99
C ASP A 57 -0.65 -3.27 -19.08
N ALA A 58 -0.63 -2.70 -20.29
CA ALA A 58 -1.29 -3.29 -21.45
C ALA A 58 -0.71 -4.68 -21.78
N GLU A 59 0.62 -4.83 -21.72
CA GLU A 59 1.30 -6.12 -21.89
C GLU A 59 0.90 -7.13 -20.81
N SER A 60 0.75 -6.66 -19.56
CA SER A 60 0.39 -7.50 -18.42
C SER A 60 -1.12 -7.75 -18.29
N ALA A 61 -1.93 -7.33 -19.27
CA ALA A 61 -3.40 -7.35 -19.24
C ALA A 61 -4.01 -6.75 -17.95
N ARG A 62 -3.33 -5.78 -17.35
CA ARG A 62 -3.82 -5.09 -16.16
C ARG A 62 -4.75 -3.97 -16.59
N ASN A 63 -5.84 -3.78 -15.83
CA ASN A 63 -6.70 -2.62 -16.05
C ASN A 63 -5.85 -1.35 -15.97
N VAL A 64 -5.98 -0.49 -16.98
CA VAL A 64 -5.25 0.79 -17.04
C VAL A 64 -5.74 1.65 -15.88
N ILE A 65 -4.99 1.65 -14.78
CA ILE A 65 -5.31 2.45 -13.61
C ILE A 65 -4.89 3.88 -13.91
N VAL A 66 -5.83 4.81 -13.79
CA VAL A 66 -5.50 6.24 -13.82
C VAL A 66 -4.67 6.55 -12.56
N ILE A 67 -3.37 6.69 -12.73
CA ILE A 67 -2.42 7.00 -11.66
C ILE A 67 -2.61 8.46 -11.26
N ARG A 68 -2.74 8.74 -9.94
CA ARG A 68 -2.77 10.10 -9.41
C ARG A 68 -1.52 10.86 -9.84
N LYS A 69 -1.68 12.10 -10.32
CA LYS A 69 -0.55 12.98 -10.67
C LYS A 69 0.34 13.19 -9.42
N GLY A 70 1.60 12.82 -9.54
CA GLY A 70 2.61 12.93 -8.50
C GLY A 70 3.87 12.14 -8.86
N ARG A 71 5.04 12.64 -8.45
CA ARG A 71 6.33 11.97 -8.69
C ARG A 71 6.49 10.73 -7.80
N ASN A 72 6.04 10.84 -6.55
CA ASN A 72 6.08 9.74 -5.58
C ASN A 72 5.08 8.65 -5.92
N THR A 73 3.91 8.97 -6.50
CA THR A 73 2.88 7.99 -6.83
C THR A 73 3.36 7.01 -7.91
N MET A 74 4.14 7.48 -8.90
CA MET A 74 4.72 6.62 -9.93
C MET A 74 5.77 5.66 -9.36
N ARG A 75 6.62 6.14 -8.45
CA ARG A 75 7.63 5.29 -7.80
C ARG A 75 6.96 4.19 -6.95
N VAL A 76 5.95 4.55 -6.17
CA VAL A 76 5.19 3.59 -5.37
C VAL A 76 4.45 2.61 -6.30
N TYR A 77 3.86 3.08 -7.40
CA TYR A 77 3.21 2.22 -8.39
C TYR A 77 4.16 1.17 -8.99
N ARG A 78 5.36 1.59 -9.39
CA ARG A 78 6.39 0.69 -9.92
C ARG A 78 6.85 -0.34 -8.89
N SER A 79 6.91 0.05 -7.61
CA SER A 79 7.23 -0.87 -6.52
C SER A 79 6.11 -1.90 -6.29
N LEU A 80 4.84 -1.46 -6.26
CA LEU A 80 3.69 -2.34 -6.07
C LEU A 80 3.48 -3.31 -7.24
N THR A 81 3.77 -2.87 -8.47
CA THR A 81 3.65 -3.72 -9.67
C THR A 81 4.86 -4.62 -9.89
N SER A 82 5.87 -4.56 -9.01
CA SER A 82 7.05 -5.41 -9.10
C SER A 82 6.70 -6.88 -8.77
N MET A 83 7.35 -7.80 -9.47
CA MET A 83 7.23 -9.24 -9.21
C MET A 83 7.54 -9.64 -7.77
N PRO A 84 8.62 -9.16 -7.11
CA PRO A 84 8.90 -9.52 -5.72
C PRO A 84 7.83 -9.03 -4.73
N TYR A 85 7.23 -7.87 -4.97
CA TYR A 85 6.14 -7.37 -4.13
C TYR A 85 4.91 -8.27 -4.22
N ASN A 86 4.47 -8.60 -5.44
CA ASN A 86 3.34 -9.51 -5.63
C ASN A 86 3.60 -10.89 -5.03
N PHE A 87 4.81 -11.42 -5.19
CA PHE A 87 5.22 -12.68 -4.58
C PHE A 87 5.14 -12.60 -3.05
N PHE A 88 5.65 -11.52 -2.44
CA PHE A 88 5.56 -11.30 -1.01
C PHE A 88 4.12 -11.28 -0.50
N ILE A 89 3.22 -10.56 -1.17
CA ILE A 89 1.79 -10.52 -0.78
C ILE A 89 1.13 -11.89 -0.89
N VAL A 90 1.49 -12.69 -1.91
CA VAL A 90 0.99 -14.07 -2.05
C VAL A 90 1.51 -14.96 -0.92
N VAL A 91 2.77 -14.82 -0.52
CA VAL A 91 3.35 -15.56 0.61
C VAL A 91 2.63 -15.19 1.91
N VAL A 92 2.38 -13.90 2.15
CA VAL A 92 1.62 -13.43 3.32
C VAL A 92 0.21 -14.03 3.33
N LEU A 93 -0.46 -14.13 2.17
CA LEU A 93 -1.79 -14.77 2.07
C LEU A 93 -1.72 -16.25 2.44
N ALA A 94 -0.73 -16.95 1.90
CA ALA A 94 -0.54 -18.36 2.17
C ALA A 94 -0.28 -18.62 3.66
N VAL A 95 0.57 -17.79 4.29
CA VAL A 95 0.85 -17.87 5.72
C VAL A 95 -0.43 -17.63 6.54
N HIS A 96 -1.18 -16.56 6.23
CA HIS A 96 -2.43 -16.26 6.92
C HIS A 96 -3.43 -17.42 6.83
N LEU A 97 -3.63 -17.99 5.63
CA LEU A 97 -4.51 -19.15 5.44
C LEU A 97 -4.04 -20.40 6.18
N ILE A 98 -2.73 -20.64 6.25
CA ILE A 98 -2.17 -21.77 6.99
C ILE A 98 -2.39 -21.60 8.50
N VAL A 99 -2.18 -20.39 9.03
CA VAL A 99 -2.36 -20.06 10.45
C VAL A 99 -3.82 -20.25 10.85
N VAL A 100 -4.74 -19.62 10.10
CA VAL A 100 -6.20 -19.74 10.34
C VAL A 100 -6.64 -21.21 10.20
N GLY A 101 -6.29 -21.89 9.11
CA GLY A 101 -6.76 -23.26 8.83
C GLY A 101 -6.17 -24.37 9.71
N ARG A 102 -5.05 -24.12 10.42
CA ARG A 102 -4.37 -25.13 11.26
C ARG A 102 -4.51 -24.89 12.75
N ILE A 103 -4.74 -23.65 13.18
CA ILE A 103 -4.70 -23.29 14.61
C ILE A 103 -6.10 -23.00 15.14
N GLU A 104 -7.02 -22.52 14.32
CA GLU A 104 -8.40 -22.29 14.74
C GLU A 104 -9.24 -23.57 14.72
N PRO A 105 -10.09 -23.79 15.73
CA PRO A 105 -11.01 -24.92 15.76
C PRO A 105 -12.20 -24.70 14.80
N PRO A 106 -12.65 -25.72 14.03
CA PRO A 106 -12.08 -27.07 13.95
C PRO A 106 -10.82 -27.06 13.08
N SER A 107 -9.67 -27.39 13.67
CA SER A 107 -8.42 -27.42 12.92
C SER A 107 -8.45 -28.62 11.97
N PHE A 108 -8.02 -28.43 10.72
CA PHE A 108 -7.97 -29.51 9.73
C PHE A 108 -7.03 -30.67 10.12
N ALA A 109 -6.23 -30.50 11.18
CA ALA A 109 -5.35 -31.55 11.72
C ALA A 109 -6.12 -32.73 12.33
N ASP A 110 -7.40 -32.55 12.69
CA ASP A 110 -8.23 -33.58 13.34
C ASP A 110 -9.12 -34.39 12.37
N LEU A 111 -9.06 -34.14 11.06
CA LEU A 111 -9.95 -34.75 10.06
C LEU A 111 -9.80 -36.27 9.85
N ASN A 112 -8.80 -36.90 10.48
CA ASN A 112 -8.57 -38.35 10.36
C ASN A 112 -9.06 -39.20 11.55
N SER A 113 -9.82 -38.67 12.52
CA SER A 113 -10.28 -39.50 13.65
C SER A 113 -11.79 -39.46 13.89
N SER A 114 -12.54 -40.18 13.05
CA SER A 114 -13.92 -40.58 13.32
C SER A 114 -14.06 -41.62 14.46
N ALA A 115 -13.03 -41.86 15.27
CA ALA A 115 -13.03 -42.93 16.27
C ALA A 115 -12.83 -42.50 17.73
N TYR A 116 -12.20 -41.37 18.04
CA TYR A 116 -11.99 -40.98 19.44
C TYR A 116 -11.93 -39.46 19.58
N ARG A 117 -13.06 -38.85 19.99
CA ARG A 117 -13.05 -37.51 20.62
C ARG A 117 -12.23 -37.61 21.90
N GLN A 118 -10.92 -37.36 21.82
CA GLN A 118 -10.16 -37.11 23.02
C GLN A 118 -10.57 -35.73 23.55
N PRO A 119 -11.05 -35.62 24.80
CA PRO A 119 -11.29 -34.32 25.40
C PRO A 119 -9.97 -33.56 25.43
N LEU A 120 -10.06 -32.26 25.14
CA LEU A 120 -8.97 -31.29 25.08
C LEU A 120 -8.12 -31.37 26.37
N SER A 121 -7.11 -32.23 26.37
CA SER A 121 -6.19 -32.48 27.48
C SER A 121 -4.89 -31.69 27.31
N THR A 122 -4.87 -30.73 26.39
CA THR A 122 -3.79 -29.76 26.28
C THR A 122 -3.89 -28.78 27.46
N PRO A 123 -2.82 -28.59 28.24
CA PRO A 123 -2.85 -27.70 29.39
C PRO A 123 -3.20 -26.27 28.95
N LEU A 124 -4.11 -25.62 29.68
CA LEU A 124 -4.54 -24.23 29.49
C LEU A 124 -3.42 -23.24 29.08
N PRO A 125 -2.23 -23.24 29.72
CA PRO A 125 -1.14 -22.33 29.34
C PRO A 125 -0.55 -22.59 27.94
N PHE A 126 -0.59 -23.84 27.45
CA PHE A 126 -0.12 -24.18 26.11
C PHE A 126 -1.12 -23.77 25.03
N LEU A 127 -2.42 -23.86 25.32
CA LEU A 127 -3.47 -23.30 24.48
C LEU A 127 -3.33 -21.76 24.41
N LEU A 128 -3.21 -21.06 25.55
CA LEU A 128 -2.99 -19.60 25.57
C LEU A 128 -1.77 -19.17 24.76
N SER A 129 -0.64 -19.90 24.88
CA SER A 129 0.57 -19.59 24.12
C SER A 129 0.39 -19.81 22.61
N ARG A 130 -0.32 -20.87 22.20
CA ARG A 130 -0.61 -21.13 20.79
C ARG A 130 -1.62 -20.15 20.20
N TYR A 131 -2.68 -19.83 20.93
CA TYR A 131 -3.68 -18.83 20.51
C TYR A 131 -3.08 -17.43 20.42
N GLY A 132 -2.26 -17.02 21.40
CA GLY A 132 -1.58 -15.73 21.36
C GLY A 132 -0.58 -15.61 20.19
N MET A 133 0.18 -16.68 19.91
CA MET A 133 1.07 -16.70 18.75
C MET A 133 0.29 -16.66 17.42
N ALA A 134 -0.80 -17.40 17.29
CA ALA A 134 -1.63 -17.36 16.09
C ALA A 134 -2.26 -15.98 15.88
N ALA A 135 -2.86 -15.40 16.93
CA ALA A 135 -3.50 -14.09 16.88
C ALA A 135 -2.49 -12.97 16.53
N SER A 136 -1.25 -13.03 17.05
CA SER A 136 -0.22 -12.05 16.69
C SER A 136 0.25 -12.17 15.24
N ILE A 137 0.40 -13.38 14.72
CA ILE A 137 0.76 -13.61 13.30
C ILE A 137 -0.40 -13.17 12.40
N GLU A 138 -1.64 -13.48 12.78
CA GLU A 138 -2.83 -13.08 12.06
C GLU A 138 -2.97 -11.55 12.00
N CYS A 139 -2.80 -10.88 13.14
CA CYS A 139 -2.79 -9.42 13.24
C CYS A 139 -1.70 -8.80 12.35
N ALA A 140 -0.48 -9.35 12.36
CA ALA A 140 0.59 -8.89 11.48
C ALA A 140 0.24 -9.04 9.99
N CYS A 141 -0.38 -10.17 9.60
CA CYS A 141 -0.83 -10.40 8.23
C CYS A 141 -1.92 -9.40 7.81
N LEU A 142 -2.93 -9.18 8.67
CA LEU A 142 -4.01 -8.22 8.41
C LEU A 142 -3.50 -6.78 8.31
N LEU A 143 -2.50 -6.40 9.11
CA LEU A 143 -1.84 -5.09 9.00
C LEU A 143 -1.11 -4.92 7.66
N ILE A 144 -0.39 -5.97 7.20
CA ILE A 144 0.26 -5.95 5.89
C ILE A 144 -0.80 -5.80 4.78
N TYR A 145 -1.94 -6.49 4.88
CA TYR A 145 -3.05 -6.32 3.95
C TYR A 145 -3.62 -4.90 3.95
N LEU A 146 -3.82 -4.34 5.14
CA LEU A 146 -4.32 -2.98 5.28
C LEU A 146 -3.37 -1.99 4.59
N ILE A 147 -2.05 -2.12 4.81
CA ILE A 147 -1.04 -1.28 4.17
C ILE A 147 -1.07 -1.43 2.64
N ASP A 148 -1.12 -2.66 2.11
CA ASP A 148 -1.24 -2.91 0.66
C ASP A 148 -2.48 -2.24 0.06
N ILE A 149 -3.63 -2.34 0.73
CA ILE A 149 -4.87 -1.70 0.29
C ILE A 149 -4.74 -0.17 0.35
N MET A 150 -4.18 0.39 1.42
CA MET A 150 -3.97 1.84 1.56
C MET A 150 -3.06 2.38 0.45
N LEU A 151 -2.00 1.66 0.10
CA LEU A 151 -1.11 2.05 -1.01
C LEU A 151 -1.83 2.02 -2.36
N LYS A 152 -2.70 1.03 -2.57
CA LYS A 152 -3.55 0.95 -3.78
C LYS A 152 -4.59 2.08 -3.84
N VAL A 153 -5.19 2.46 -2.71
CA VAL A 153 -6.09 3.62 -2.60
C VAL A 153 -5.32 4.89 -2.94
N TYR A 154 -4.15 5.10 -2.32
CA TYR A 154 -3.30 6.27 -2.51
C TYR A 154 -2.92 6.51 -3.97
N ILE A 155 -2.56 5.46 -4.72
CA ILE A 155 -2.18 5.57 -6.14
C ILE A 155 -3.38 5.92 -7.03
N ARG A 156 -4.56 5.34 -6.74
CA ARG A 156 -5.76 5.48 -7.58
C ARG A 156 -6.52 6.78 -7.29
N GLY A 157 -6.38 7.29 -6.06
CA GLY A 157 -7.10 8.46 -5.54
C GLY A 157 -8.49 8.11 -5.03
N ASP A 158 -8.85 8.70 -3.88
CA ASP A 158 -10.04 8.33 -3.07
C ASP A 158 -11.35 8.31 -3.86
N ALA A 159 -11.64 9.37 -4.60
CA ALA A 159 -12.91 9.51 -5.32
C ALA A 159 -13.09 8.48 -6.45
N ARG A 160 -12.00 8.05 -7.10
CA ARG A 160 -12.04 7.07 -8.19
C ARG A 160 -12.00 5.64 -7.68
N TRP A 161 -11.35 5.40 -6.55
CA TRP A 161 -11.29 4.09 -5.92
C TRP A 161 -12.67 3.62 -5.47
N MET A 162 -13.44 4.50 -4.82
CA MET A 162 -14.83 4.23 -4.41
C MET A 162 -15.76 3.90 -5.59
N LYS A 163 -15.59 4.57 -6.73
CA LYS A 163 -16.49 4.45 -7.89
C LYS A 163 -16.25 3.18 -8.71
N HIS A 164 -14.99 2.75 -8.84
CA HIS A 164 -14.62 1.67 -9.77
C HIS A 164 -14.48 0.30 -9.12
N SER A 165 -14.43 0.24 -7.79
CA SER A 165 -14.10 -0.99 -7.09
C SER A 165 -15.19 -1.32 -6.08
N GLN A 166 -16.20 -2.08 -6.53
CA GLN A 166 -17.26 -2.57 -5.65
C GLN A 166 -16.74 -3.51 -4.55
N ARG A 167 -15.61 -4.17 -4.78
CA ARG A 167 -15.07 -5.19 -3.87
C ARG A 167 -14.10 -4.64 -2.83
N SER A 168 -13.38 -3.56 -3.14
CA SER A 168 -12.34 -3.07 -2.24
C SER A 168 -12.82 -2.40 -0.94
N PRO A 169 -13.94 -1.64 -0.88
CA PRO A 169 -14.44 -1.14 0.40
C PRO A 169 -14.92 -2.29 1.29
N VAL A 170 -15.51 -3.34 0.70
CA VAL A 170 -15.90 -4.56 1.42
C VAL A 170 -14.67 -5.23 2.04
N VAL A 171 -13.57 -5.35 1.30
CA VAL A 171 -12.32 -5.93 1.83
C VAL A 171 -11.76 -5.09 2.99
N ILE A 172 -11.79 -3.76 2.91
CA ILE A 172 -11.36 -2.90 4.04
C ILE A 172 -12.23 -3.15 5.27
N VAL A 173 -13.55 -3.15 5.11
CA VAL A 173 -14.49 -3.36 6.22
C VAL A 173 -14.27 -4.74 6.85
N ILE A 174 -14.13 -5.79 6.04
CA ILE A 174 -13.82 -7.14 6.53
C ILE A 174 -12.50 -7.13 7.31
N THR A 175 -11.45 -6.51 6.77
CA THR A 175 -10.13 -6.44 7.44
C THR A 175 -10.23 -5.73 8.80
N LEU A 176 -10.99 -4.63 8.89
CA LEU A 176 -11.20 -3.90 10.13
C LEU A 176 -12.02 -4.70 11.15
N LEU A 177 -13.07 -5.40 10.70
CA LEU A 177 -13.88 -6.27 11.56
C LEU A 177 -13.04 -7.44 12.10
N SER A 178 -12.19 -8.06 11.26
CA SER A 178 -11.27 -9.11 11.69
C SER A 178 -10.25 -8.60 12.72
N LEU A 179 -9.70 -7.40 12.53
CA LEU A 179 -8.81 -6.79 13.54
C LEU A 179 -9.53 -6.53 14.87
N LEU A 180 -10.77 -6.04 14.82
CA LEU A 180 -11.57 -5.81 16.02
C LEU A 180 -11.90 -7.10 16.75
N ASP A 181 -12.22 -8.17 16.02
CA ASP A 181 -12.50 -9.49 16.59
C ASP A 181 -11.26 -10.07 17.28
N ILE A 182 -10.08 -9.96 16.66
CA ILE A 182 -8.81 -10.36 17.28
C ILE A 182 -8.54 -9.57 18.56
N ILE A 183 -8.72 -8.24 18.52
CA ILE A 183 -8.51 -7.37 19.70
C ILE A 183 -9.50 -7.76 20.81
N ALA A 184 -10.77 -7.95 20.50
CA ALA A 184 -11.79 -8.36 21.46
C ALA A 184 -11.47 -9.72 22.08
N ASN A 185 -11.04 -10.70 21.27
CA ASN A 185 -10.62 -12.02 21.73
C ASN A 185 -9.36 -11.96 22.61
N LEU A 186 -8.40 -11.09 22.29
CA LEU A 186 -7.24 -10.84 23.15
C LEU A 186 -7.64 -10.23 24.49
N PHE A 187 -8.55 -9.25 24.49
CA PHE A 187 -9.04 -8.61 25.73
C PHE A 187 -9.90 -9.52 26.60
N PHE A 188 -10.61 -10.49 26.03
CA PHE A 188 -11.45 -11.42 26.78
C PHE A 188 -10.65 -12.63 27.34
N VAL A 189 -9.49 -12.94 26.75
CA VAL A 189 -8.60 -14.02 27.18
C VAL A 189 -7.61 -13.58 28.27
N PHE A 190 -7.36 -12.27 28.41
CA PHE A 190 -6.58 -11.66 29.50
C PHE A 190 -7.47 -11.17 30.64
#